data_AF-A0A4V2BH32-F1
#
_entry.id   AF-A0A4V2BH32-F1
#
_cell.length_a   1.000
_cell.length_b   1.000
_cell.length_c   1.000
_cell.angle_alpha   90.00
_cell.angle_beta   90.00
_cell.angle_gamma   90.00
#
_symmetry.space_group_name_H-M   'P 1'
#
loop_
_entity.id
_entity.type
_entity.pdbx_description
1 polymer ?
#
loop_
_entity_poly.entity_id
_entity_poly.type
_entity_poly.pdbx_seq_one_letter_code
_entity_poly.pdbx_strand_id
1 'polypeptide(L)'
;QGDAVGLMASGGESRWVPPKRGMGAIDTLLRASYDLQPRAVATDYLAAATELSLRQRKRALVMLVTNVRDEDIEDLLVAVQLLQKRHLVCVASLREHALDLAMEDEVHDLPGAIRAGAIARYLEQRAAAHEALRSHRVMVLDVTSDELPAALVERYLAVKRGGLL
;
A
#
# COMPACT_ATOMS: atom_id res chain seq x y z
N GLN A 1 8.55 -21.09 15.61
CA GLN A 1 7.37 -20.34 16.09
C GLN A 1 7.05 -19.28 15.04
N GLY A 2 5.84 -19.24 14.50
CA GLY A 2 5.47 -18.34 13.40
C GLY A 2 4.62 -17.15 13.85
N ASP A 3 4.79 -16.02 13.19
CA ASP A 3 3.98 -14.82 13.42
C ASP A 3 2.55 -15.05 12.87
N ALA A 4 1.57 -14.33 13.43
CA ALA A 4 0.21 -14.41 12.95
C ALA A 4 0.03 -13.47 11.75
N VAL A 5 -0.63 -13.94 10.69
CA VAL A 5 -0.89 -13.15 9.47
C VAL A 5 -2.39 -13.15 9.17
N GLY A 6 -2.90 -12.01 8.72
CA GLY A 6 -4.28 -11.77 8.34
C GLY A 6 -4.37 -10.86 7.12
N LEU A 7 -5.59 -10.67 6.61
CA LEU A 7 -5.86 -9.86 5.41
C LEU A 7 -7.13 -9.04 5.64
N MET A 8 -7.12 -7.81 5.15
CA MET A 8 -8.33 -7.01 4.96
C MET A 8 -8.29 -6.44 3.55
N ALA A 9 -9.39 -6.57 2.81
CA ALA A 9 -9.58 -5.91 1.51
C ALA A 9 -10.69 -4.87 1.62
N SER A 10 -10.51 -3.74 0.95
CA SER A 10 -11.46 -2.63 0.82
C SER A 10 -11.29 -1.98 -0.56
N GLY A 11 -12.18 -1.05 -0.95
CA GLY A 11 -12.14 -0.41 -2.28
C GLY A 11 -12.83 -1.25 -3.36
N GLY A 12 -13.97 -1.87 -3.02
CA GLY A 12 -14.72 -2.78 -3.87
C GLY A 12 -15.34 -3.89 -3.04
N GLU A 13 -14.88 -5.12 -3.24
CA GLU A 13 -15.27 -6.24 -2.37
C GLU A 13 -14.51 -6.18 -1.04
N SER A 14 -15.26 -6.22 0.06
CA SER A 14 -14.68 -6.29 1.40
C SER A 14 -14.41 -7.74 1.80
N ARG A 15 -13.21 -7.99 2.33
CA ARG A 15 -12.80 -9.29 2.89
C ARG A 15 -12.12 -9.06 4.22
N TRP A 16 -12.33 -9.96 5.17
CA TRP A 16 -11.59 -10.00 6.43
C TRP A 16 -11.17 -11.42 6.78
N VAL A 17 -9.86 -11.61 6.92
CA VAL A 17 -9.25 -12.82 7.47
C VAL A 17 -8.51 -12.43 8.74
N PRO A 18 -8.99 -12.83 9.93
CA PRO A 18 -8.34 -12.48 11.18
C PRO A 18 -6.95 -13.11 11.28
N PRO A 19 -5.97 -12.47 11.95
CA PRO A 19 -4.63 -13.02 12.05
C PRO A 19 -4.58 -14.41 12.69
N LYS A 20 -4.02 -15.38 11.96
CA LYS A 20 -3.83 -16.76 12.42
C LYS A 20 -2.37 -17.18 12.30
N ARG A 21 -1.92 -18.07 13.19
CA ARG A 21 -0.58 -18.67 13.16
C ARG A 21 -0.62 -20.01 12.42
N GLY A 22 0.52 -20.42 11.89
CA GLY A 22 0.73 -21.74 11.30
C GLY A 22 0.46 -21.82 9.80
N MET A 23 0.83 -22.94 9.18
CA MET A 23 0.80 -23.11 7.72
C MET A 23 -0.59 -22.96 7.11
N GLY A 24 -1.65 -23.37 7.82
CA GLY A 24 -3.04 -23.21 7.35
C GLY A 24 -3.50 -21.75 7.21
N ALA A 25 -2.78 -20.80 7.79
CA ALA A 25 -3.05 -19.37 7.59
C ALA A 25 -2.78 -18.96 6.13
N ILE A 26 -1.77 -19.52 5.48
CA ILE A 26 -1.40 -19.18 4.09
C ILE A 26 -2.50 -19.62 3.13
N ASP A 27 -2.96 -20.87 3.22
CA ASP A 27 -4.06 -21.38 2.37
C ASP A 27 -5.35 -20.56 2.55
N THR A 28 -5.65 -20.16 3.78
CA THR A 28 -6.80 -19.28 4.06
C THR A 28 -6.66 -17.92 3.37
N LEU A 29 -5.46 -17.33 3.41
CA LEU A 29 -5.20 -16.04 2.76
C LEU A 29 -5.31 -16.15 1.24
N LEU A 30 -4.70 -17.18 0.64
CA LEU A 30 -4.75 -17.43 -0.80
C LEU A 30 -6.19 -17.58 -1.28
N ARG A 31 -7.01 -18.39 -0.57
CA ARG A 31 -8.44 -18.55 -0.89
C ARG A 31 -9.21 -17.25 -0.75
N ALA A 32 -8.91 -16.45 0.28
CA ALA A 32 -9.61 -15.21 0.53
C ALA A 32 -9.29 -14.11 -0.49
N SER A 33 -8.09 -14.16 -1.10
CA SER A 33 -7.66 -13.19 -2.11
C SER A 33 -7.85 -13.64 -3.55
N TYR A 34 -8.08 -14.93 -3.80
CA TYR A 34 -8.10 -15.53 -5.15
C TYR A 34 -9.09 -14.86 -6.11
N ASP A 35 -10.27 -14.50 -5.61
CA ASP A 35 -11.36 -13.92 -6.40
C ASP A 35 -11.50 -12.39 -6.21
N LEU A 36 -10.57 -11.74 -5.52
CA LEU A 36 -10.55 -10.29 -5.41
C LEU A 36 -10.24 -9.68 -6.79
N GLN A 37 -11.22 -8.96 -7.33
CA GLN A 37 -11.07 -8.24 -8.59
C GLN A 37 -11.01 -6.73 -8.33
N PRO A 38 -10.06 -6.01 -8.96
CA PRO A 38 -9.99 -4.56 -8.84
C PRO A 38 -11.25 -3.94 -9.46
N ARG A 39 -11.74 -2.86 -8.84
CA ARG A 39 -12.85 -2.07 -9.35
C ARG A 39 -12.44 -0.60 -9.39
N ALA A 40 -12.91 0.13 -10.39
CA ALA A 40 -12.71 1.57 -10.50
C ALA A 40 -13.65 2.34 -9.54
N VAL A 41 -13.46 2.12 -8.24
CA VAL A 41 -14.19 2.80 -7.17
C VAL A 41 -13.20 3.53 -6.27
N ALA A 42 -13.59 4.71 -5.79
CA ALA A 42 -12.79 5.45 -4.83
C ALA A 42 -12.61 4.63 -3.55
N THR A 43 -11.39 4.61 -3.03
CA THR A 43 -11.09 3.88 -1.79
C THR A 43 -11.29 4.81 -0.59
N ASP A 44 -12.23 4.47 0.29
CA ASP A 44 -12.39 5.16 1.57
C ASP A 44 -11.35 4.62 2.57
N TYR A 45 -10.18 5.29 2.60
CA TYR A 45 -9.08 4.92 3.48
C TYR A 45 -9.44 5.03 4.96
N LEU A 46 -10.24 6.05 5.33
CA LEU A 46 -10.62 6.29 6.72
C LEU A 46 -11.58 5.21 7.23
N ALA A 47 -12.56 4.83 6.42
CA ALA A 47 -13.46 3.71 6.74
C ALA A 47 -12.68 2.40 6.90
N ALA A 48 -11.77 2.09 5.96
CA ALA A 48 -10.92 0.90 6.05
C ALA A 48 -10.05 0.90 7.33
N ALA A 49 -9.38 2.02 7.63
CA ALA A 49 -8.56 2.15 8.84
C ALA A 49 -9.39 2.04 10.14
N THR A 50 -10.60 2.59 10.14
CA THR A 50 -11.54 2.50 11.27
C THR A 50 -11.97 1.05 11.49
N GLU A 51 -12.37 0.36 10.42
CA GLU A 51 -12.75 -1.05 10.47
C GLU A 51 -11.60 -1.93 10.96
N LEU A 52 -10.39 -1.73 10.43
CA LEU A 52 -9.20 -2.46 10.87
C LEU A 52 -8.91 -2.20 12.36
N SER A 53 -9.03 -0.95 12.81
CA SER A 53 -8.80 -0.57 14.20
C SER A 53 -9.78 -1.22 15.18
N LEU A 54 -11.02 -1.47 14.73
CA LEU A 54 -12.06 -2.15 15.51
C LEU A 54 -11.83 -3.66 15.59
N ARG A 55 -11.44 -4.28 14.47
CA ARG A 55 -11.21 -5.74 14.36
C ARG A 55 -9.86 -6.17 14.95
N GLN A 56 -8.79 -5.45 14.65
CA GLN A 56 -7.41 -5.77 15.05
C GLN A 56 -7.00 -5.03 16.33
N ARG A 57 -7.45 -5.54 17.49
CA ARG A 57 -7.20 -4.89 18.79
C ARG A 57 -5.77 -5.04 19.32
N LYS A 58 -5.02 -6.04 18.87
CA LYS A 58 -3.62 -6.26 19.28
C LYS A 58 -2.69 -5.47 18.37
N ARG A 59 -1.64 -4.88 18.95
CA ARG A 59 -0.54 -4.23 18.21
C ARG A 59 -0.01 -5.18 17.11
N ALA A 60 0.21 -4.63 15.93
CA ALA A 60 0.60 -5.38 14.73
C ALA A 60 1.37 -4.45 13.79
N LEU A 61 2.11 -5.05 12.84
CA LEU A 61 2.57 -4.35 11.65
C LEU A 61 1.45 -4.41 10.61
N VAL A 62 0.96 -3.24 10.22
CA VAL A 62 -0.01 -3.07 9.16
C VAL A 62 0.74 -2.65 7.91
N MET A 63 0.70 -3.50 6.88
CA MET A 63 1.24 -3.19 5.56
C MET A 63 0.07 -2.85 4.64
N LEU A 64 -0.17 -1.55 4.43
CA LEU A 64 -1.22 -1.04 3.57
C LEU A 64 -0.71 -1.03 2.12
N VAL A 65 -1.24 -1.93 1.29
CA VAL A 65 -0.90 -1.99 -0.14
C VAL A 65 -1.94 -1.19 -0.91
N THR A 66 -1.51 -0.13 -1.60
CA THR A 66 -2.41 0.73 -2.38
C THR A 66 -1.66 1.45 -3.50
N ASN A 67 -2.37 1.97 -4.50
CA ASN A 67 -1.80 2.97 -5.40
C ASN A 67 -2.03 4.36 -4.78
N VAL A 68 -0.95 4.99 -4.28
CA VAL A 68 -1.05 6.32 -3.68
C VAL A 68 -1.15 7.35 -4.80
N ARG A 69 -2.29 8.02 -4.86
CA ARG A 69 -2.56 9.16 -5.74
C ARG A 69 -2.50 10.45 -4.94
N ASP A 70 -2.20 11.55 -5.62
CA ASP A 70 -2.14 12.88 -5.02
C ASP A 70 -3.50 13.34 -4.49
N GLU A 71 -4.56 13.07 -5.23
CA GLU A 71 -5.94 13.42 -4.87
C GLU A 71 -6.43 12.78 -3.55
N ASP A 72 -5.86 11.64 -3.15
CA ASP A 72 -6.27 10.89 -1.96
C ASP A 72 -5.30 11.04 -0.76
N ILE A 73 -4.27 11.87 -0.88
CA ILE A 73 -3.16 11.86 0.10
C ILE A 73 -3.57 12.30 1.50
N GLU A 74 -4.48 13.26 1.61
CA GLU A 74 -4.98 13.76 2.90
C GLU A 74 -5.76 12.67 3.63
N ASP A 75 -6.68 11.99 2.94
CA ASP A 75 -7.47 10.90 3.49
C ASP A 75 -6.60 9.72 3.91
N LEU A 76 -5.59 9.38 3.09
CA LEU A 76 -4.61 8.36 3.42
C LEU A 76 -3.80 8.74 4.66
N LEU A 77 -3.37 10.00 4.79
CA LEU A 77 -2.64 10.47 5.97
C LEU A 77 -3.48 10.35 7.24
N VAL A 78 -4.74 10.77 7.20
CA VAL A 78 -5.66 10.64 8.36
C VAL A 78 -5.86 9.17 8.74
N ALA A 79 -6.06 8.30 7.75
CA ALA A 79 -6.21 6.86 7.95
C ALA A 79 -4.95 6.22 8.57
N VAL A 80 -3.77 6.58 8.09
CA VAL A 80 -2.49 6.09 8.62
C VAL A 80 -2.26 6.60 10.05
N GLN A 81 -2.53 7.88 10.32
CA GLN A 81 -2.43 8.44 11.67
C GLN A 81 -3.37 7.75 12.66
N LEU A 82 -4.59 7.40 12.22
CA LEU A 82 -5.53 6.61 13.02
C LEU A 82 -4.94 5.25 13.40
N LEU A 83 -4.36 4.54 12.43
CA LEU A 83 -3.74 3.22 12.66
C LEU A 83 -2.48 3.32 13.52
N GLN A 84 -1.67 4.37 13.34
CA GLN A 84 -0.44 4.61 14.10
C GLN A 84 -0.66 4.81 15.60
N LYS A 85 -1.90 5.11 16.04
CA LYS A 85 -2.25 5.13 17.47
C LYS A 85 -1.95 3.81 18.18
N ARG A 86 -1.89 2.70 17.44
CA ARG A 86 -1.65 1.35 17.99
C ARG A 86 -0.68 0.51 17.18
N HIS A 87 -0.69 0.65 15.87
CA HIS A 87 0.01 -0.22 14.94
C HIS A 87 1.28 0.44 14.41
N LEU A 88 2.27 -0.38 14.07
CA LEU A 88 3.34 0.07 13.21
C LEU A 88 2.79 0.01 11.77
N VAL A 89 2.88 1.10 11.01
CA VAL A 89 2.28 1.19 9.68
C VAL A 89 3.36 1.33 8.61
N CYS A 90 3.24 0.51 7.57
CA CYS A 90 3.99 0.61 6.33
C CYS A 90 2.98 0.80 5.18
N VAL A 91 3.20 1.80 4.34
CA VAL A 91 2.46 2.01 3.10
C VAL A 91 3.31 1.47 1.95
N ALA A 92 2.83 0.42 1.30
CA ALA A 92 3.40 -0.07 0.05
C ALA A 92 2.62 0.54 -1.11
N SER A 93 3.21 1.60 -1.67
CA SER A 93 2.69 2.35 -2.79
C SER A 93 3.05 1.62 -4.09
N LEU A 94 2.04 1.05 -4.74
CA LEU A 94 2.18 0.41 -6.04
C LEU A 94 2.34 1.48 -7.13
N ARG A 95 3.33 1.33 -8.00
CA ARG A 95 3.50 2.13 -9.22
C ARG A 95 3.32 1.29 -10.47
N GLU A 96 2.89 1.93 -11.54
CA GLU A 96 2.67 1.31 -12.84
C GLU A 96 3.99 1.28 -13.64
N HIS A 97 4.39 0.11 -14.14
CA HIS A 97 5.63 -0.03 -14.91
C HIS A 97 5.59 0.75 -16.24
N ALA A 98 4.39 0.96 -16.80
CA ALA A 98 4.21 1.74 -18.02
C ALA A 98 4.69 3.19 -17.91
N LEU A 99 4.71 3.76 -16.70
CA LEU A 99 5.18 5.13 -16.48
C LEU A 99 6.70 5.24 -16.62
N ASP A 100 7.43 4.23 -16.15
CA ASP A 100 8.90 4.18 -16.29
C ASP A 100 9.27 4.08 -17.78
N LEU A 101 8.62 3.17 -18.51
CA LEU A 101 8.86 2.96 -19.95
C LEU A 101 8.54 4.22 -20.78
N ALA A 102 7.45 4.91 -20.46
CA ALA A 102 7.03 6.10 -21.18
C ALA A 102 7.96 7.31 -20.98
N MET A 103 8.84 7.29 -19.98
CA MET A 103 9.90 8.29 -19.82
C MET A 103 11.14 8.02 -20.69
N GLU A 104 11.33 6.78 -21.16
CA GLU A 104 12.46 6.40 -22.00
C GLU A 104 12.23 6.74 -23.49
N ASP A 105 10.97 6.96 -23.88
CA ASP A 105 10.59 7.29 -25.25
C ASP A 105 11.02 8.70 -25.68
N GLU A 106 11.65 8.81 -26.84
CA GLU A 106 11.98 10.11 -27.45
C GLU A 106 10.72 10.84 -27.92
N VAL A 107 10.66 12.15 -27.64
CA VAL A 107 9.53 13.00 -28.02
C VAL A 107 9.76 13.57 -29.41
N HIS A 108 8.89 13.21 -30.35
CA HIS A 108 8.99 13.66 -31.75
C HIS A 108 7.84 14.56 -32.22
N ASP A 109 6.78 14.70 -31.41
CA ASP A 109 5.60 15.47 -31.75
C ASP A 109 4.94 16.13 -30.52
N LEU A 110 3.98 17.03 -30.78
CA LEU A 110 3.26 17.74 -29.71
C LEU A 110 2.47 16.78 -28.79
N PRO A 111 1.73 15.77 -29.29
CA PRO A 111 1.11 14.77 -28.43
C PRO A 111 2.09 14.03 -27.51
N GLY A 112 3.27 13.67 -28.00
CA GLY A 112 4.36 13.08 -27.22
C GLY A 112 4.85 14.03 -26.12
N ALA A 113 5.04 15.30 -26.44
CA ALA A 113 5.46 16.31 -25.45
C ALA A 113 4.42 16.50 -24.34
N ILE A 114 3.13 16.50 -24.69
CA ILE A 114 2.03 16.59 -23.71
C ILE A 114 2.01 15.35 -22.79
N ARG A 115 2.16 14.15 -23.36
CA ARG A 115 2.22 12.90 -22.56
C ARG A 115 3.41 12.90 -21.62
N ALA A 116 4.61 13.21 -22.12
CA ALA A 116 5.82 13.28 -21.32
C ALA A 116 5.69 14.28 -20.16
N GLY A 117 5.16 15.48 -20.43
CA GLY A 117 4.91 16.49 -19.39
C GLY A 117 3.88 16.04 -18.34
N ALA A 118 2.82 15.35 -18.76
CA ALA A 118 1.81 14.81 -17.84
C ALA A 118 2.40 13.72 -16.92
N ILE A 119 3.23 12.82 -17.47
CA ILE A 119 3.93 11.78 -16.70
C ILE A 119 4.91 12.41 -15.71
N ALA A 120 5.73 13.37 -16.15
CA ALA A 120 6.67 14.07 -15.28
C ALA A 120 5.96 14.73 -14.09
N ARG A 121 4.83 15.43 -14.35
CA ARG A 121 4.02 16.03 -13.29
C ARG A 121 3.44 14.97 -12.34
N TYR A 122 2.90 13.88 -12.86
CA TYR A 122 2.39 12.79 -12.04
C TYR A 122 3.46 12.21 -11.10
N LEU A 123 4.67 11.98 -11.61
CA LEU A 123 5.79 11.47 -10.82
C LEU A 123 6.24 12.46 -9.74
N GLU A 124 6.27 13.76 -10.05
CA GLU A 124 6.55 14.82 -9.07
C GLU A 124 5.50 14.83 -7.94
N GLN A 125 4.21 14.81 -8.30
CA GLN A 125 3.11 14.78 -7.33
C GLN A 125 3.17 13.52 -6.45
N ARG A 126 3.49 12.37 -7.05
CA ARG A 126 3.66 11.11 -6.32
C ARG A 126 4.83 11.17 -5.34
N ALA A 127 5.98 11.71 -5.76
CA ALA A 127 7.14 11.88 -4.89
C ALA A 127 6.82 12.80 -3.70
N ALA A 128 6.09 13.89 -3.94
CA ALA A 128 5.62 14.79 -2.88
C ALA A 128 4.68 14.08 -1.90
N ALA A 129 3.74 13.26 -2.40
CA ALA A 129 2.84 12.47 -1.55
C ALA A 129 3.60 11.46 -0.67
N HIS A 130 4.62 10.80 -1.21
CA HIS A 130 5.48 9.91 -0.41
C HIS A 130 6.28 10.65 0.64
N GLU A 131 6.79 11.83 0.32
CA GLU A 131 7.52 12.65 1.29
C GLU A 131 6.61 13.15 2.41
N ALA A 132 5.37 13.53 2.08
CA ALA A 132 4.36 13.87 3.07
C ALA A 132 4.12 12.71 4.05
N LEU A 133 3.99 11.47 3.56
CA LEU A 133 3.88 10.27 4.41
C LEU A 133 5.13 10.05 5.27
N ARG A 134 6.33 10.16 4.70
CA ARG A 134 7.59 9.99 5.44
C ARG A 134 7.76 11.03 6.54
N SER A 135 7.35 12.28 6.31
CA SER A 135 7.39 13.35 7.32
C SER A 135 6.53 13.02 8.56
N HIS A 136 5.50 12.18 8.39
CA HIS A 136 4.65 11.63 9.45
C HIS A 136 5.15 10.30 10.02
N ARG A 137 6.45 9.98 9.83
CA ARG A 137 7.11 8.75 10.31
C ARG A 137 6.47 7.46 9.79
N VAL A 138 5.85 7.53 8.61
CA VAL A 138 5.30 6.35 7.93
C VAL A 138 6.42 5.69 7.14
N MET A 139 6.55 4.37 7.25
CA MET A 139 7.43 3.62 6.34
C MET A 139 6.75 3.54 4.97
N VAL A 140 7.40 4.06 3.93
CA VAL A 140 6.86 4.03 2.56
C VAL A 140 7.75 3.12 1.70
N LEU A 141 7.12 2.18 1.00
CA LEU A 141 7.73 1.42 -0.10
C LEU A 141 7.13 1.96 -1.40
N ASP A 142 7.97 2.31 -2.37
CA ASP A 142 7.54 2.64 -3.73
C ASP A 142 8.03 1.52 -4.65
N VAL A 143 7.10 0.72 -5.16
CA VAL A 143 7.40 -0.57 -5.80
C VAL A 143 6.43 -0.86 -6.93
N THR A 144 6.92 -1.53 -7.97
CA THR A 144 6.07 -2.13 -8.98
C THR A 144 5.36 -3.38 -8.43
N SER A 145 4.38 -3.89 -9.19
CA SER A 145 3.68 -5.13 -8.82
C SER A 145 4.62 -6.33 -8.68
N ASP A 146 5.67 -6.40 -9.50
CA ASP A 146 6.64 -7.51 -9.48
C ASP A 146 7.62 -7.40 -8.30
N GLU A 147 7.95 -6.19 -7.88
CA GLU A 147 8.82 -5.92 -6.72
C GLU A 147 8.10 -6.08 -5.38
N LEU A 148 6.78 -5.88 -5.36
CA LEU A 148 5.97 -5.82 -4.14
C LEU A 148 6.18 -7.01 -3.19
N PRO A 149 6.13 -8.30 -3.63
CA PRO A 149 6.25 -9.43 -2.70
C PRO A 149 7.59 -9.43 -1.96
N ALA A 150 8.69 -9.20 -2.69
CA ALA A 150 10.03 -9.18 -2.11
C ALA A 150 10.19 -8.01 -1.13
N ALA A 151 9.73 -6.82 -1.52
CA ALA A 151 9.81 -5.61 -0.69
C ALA A 151 9.02 -5.73 0.63
N LEU A 152 7.82 -6.33 0.59
CA LEU A 152 7.03 -6.57 1.80
C LEU A 152 7.74 -7.52 2.77
N VAL A 153 8.31 -8.61 2.25
CA VAL A 153 9.07 -9.59 3.06
C VAL A 153 10.29 -8.93 3.68
N GLU A 154 11.08 -8.20 2.90
CA GLU A 154 12.26 -7.50 3.38
C GLU A 154 11.91 -6.50 4.48
N ARG A 155 10.85 -5.70 4.27
CA ARG A 155 10.38 -4.72 5.26
C ARG A 155 9.94 -5.38 6.56
N TYR A 156 9.15 -6.47 6.47
CA TYR A 156 8.75 -7.23 7.66
C TYR A 156 9.98 -7.78 8.42
N LEU A 157 10.95 -8.35 7.72
CA LEU A 157 12.18 -8.87 8.35
C LEU A 157 13.03 -7.75 8.97
N ALA A 158 13.09 -6.57 8.36
CA ALA A 158 13.76 -5.40 8.93
C ALA A 158 13.08 -4.94 10.23
N VAL A 159 11.75 -4.84 10.24
CA VAL A 159 10.96 -4.52 11.44
C VAL A 159 11.19 -5.53 12.56
N LYS A 160 11.19 -6.83 12.21
CA LYS A 160 11.42 -7.91 13.17
C LYS A 160 12.82 -7.87 13.78
N ARG A 161 13.86 -7.67 12.95
CA ARG A 161 15.25 -7.55 13.41
C ARG A 161 15.47 -6.30 14.27
N GLY A 162 14.77 -5.21 13.97
CA GLY A 162 14.85 -3.95 14.72
C GLY A 162 14.08 -3.93 16.03
N GLY A 163 13.31 -4.97 16.38
CA GLY A 163 12.52 -5.00 17.62
C GLY A 163 11.44 -3.92 17.68
N LEU A 164 10.96 -3.45 16.53
CA LEU A 164 10.01 -2.33 16.46
C LEU A 164 8.56 -2.73 16.80
N LEU A 165 8.26 -4.03 16.86
CA LEU A 165 6.95 -4.62 17.15
C LEU A 165 6.89 -5.29 18.51
#